data_AF-A0A5P0YKF8-F1
#
_entry.id   AF-A0A5P0YKF8-F1
#
_cell.length_a   1.000
_cell.length_b   1.000
_cell.length_c   1.000
_cell.angle_alpha   90.00
_cell.angle_beta   90.00
_cell.angle_gamma   90.00
#
_symmetry.space_group_name_H-M   'P 1'
#
loop_
_entity.id
_entity.type
_entity.pdbx_description
1 polymer ?
#
loop_
_entity_poly.entity_id
_entity_poly.type
_entity_poly.pdbx_seq_one_letter_code
_entity_poly.pdbx_strand_id
1 'polypeptide(L)'
;MSDIPDPDFSGLEGGEEQAAADVLQEVVAWYNAQIVAERRAPVPDEDRIGELKAGRQAALADQAQLATADTQETERIAAIYAARLKELKES
;
A
#
# COMPACT_ATOMS: atom_id res chain seq x y z
N MET A 1 -23.62 -25.57 -35.16
CA MET A 1 -23.50 -24.39 -34.29
C MET A 1 -22.60 -24.82 -33.15
N SER A 2 -21.36 -24.32 -33.12
CA SER A 2 -20.41 -24.64 -32.06
C SER A 2 -20.64 -23.65 -30.94
N ASP A 3 -21.24 -24.12 -29.85
CA ASP A 3 -21.36 -23.39 -28.60
C ASP A 3 -19.95 -23.37 -27.99
N ILE A 4 -19.22 -22.28 -28.22
CA ILE A 4 -17.93 -22.06 -27.56
C ILE A 4 -18.31 -21.48 -26.19
N PRO A 5 -18.04 -22.16 -25.06
CA PRO A 5 -18.24 -21.53 -23.77
C PRO A 5 -17.39 -20.26 -23.72
N ASP A 6 -18.04 -19.13 -23.43
CA ASP A 6 -17.36 -17.85 -23.19
C ASP A 6 -16.23 -18.10 -22.18
N PRO A 7 -14.98 -17.71 -22.47
CA PRO A 7 -13.93 -17.86 -21.48
C PRO A 7 -14.27 -16.94 -20.29
N ASP A 8 -14.36 -17.54 -19.10
CA ASP A 8 -14.55 -16.81 -17.86
C ASP A 8 -13.24 -16.07 -17.52
N PHE A 9 -13.21 -14.77 -17.85
CA PHE A 9 -12.11 -13.86 -17.50
C PHE A 9 -12.29 -13.21 -16.12
N SER A 10 -13.31 -13.59 -15.33
CA SER A 10 -13.58 -12.97 -14.02
C SER A 10 -12.51 -13.28 -12.95
N GLY A 11 -11.55 -14.16 -13.25
CA GLY A 11 -10.34 -14.38 -12.44
C GLY A 11 -9.04 -13.83 -13.05
N LEU A 12 -9.10 -13.09 -14.15
CA LEU A 12 -7.92 -12.52 -14.84
C LEU A 12 -7.71 -11.03 -14.58
N GLU A 13 -8.53 -10.45 -13.70
CA GLU A 13 -8.27 -9.13 -13.16
C GLU A 13 -7.24 -9.32 -12.03
N GLY A 14 -6.04 -8.76 -12.20
CA GLY A 14 -5.09 -8.60 -11.10
C GLY A 14 -5.63 -7.65 -10.01
N GLY A 15 -6.92 -7.68 -9.70
CA GLY A 15 -7.64 -6.69 -8.92
C GLY A 15 -7.19 -6.63 -7.47
N GLU A 16 -6.86 -7.77 -6.86
CA GLU A 16 -6.41 -7.83 -5.46
C GLU A 16 -4.93 -7.44 -5.32
N GLU A 17 -4.06 -7.94 -6.21
CA GLU A 17 -2.65 -7.55 -6.25
C GLU A 17 -2.49 -6.07 -6.61
N GLN A 18 -3.23 -5.60 -7.61
CA GLN A 18 -3.26 -4.20 -8.00
C GLN A 18 -3.84 -3.33 -6.87
N ALA A 19 -4.92 -3.75 -6.20
CA ALA A 19 -5.47 -3.02 -5.06
C ALA A 19 -4.47 -2.96 -3.89
N ALA A 20 -3.78 -4.06 -3.59
CA ALA A 20 -2.74 -4.09 -2.56
C ALA A 20 -1.59 -3.14 -2.90
N ALA A 21 -1.12 -3.17 -4.15
CA ALA A 21 -0.06 -2.31 -4.65
C ALA A 21 -0.47 -0.82 -4.63
N ASP A 22 -1.69 -0.51 -5.03
CA ASP A 22 -2.23 0.85 -5.06
C ASP A 22 -2.34 1.45 -3.65
N VAL A 23 -2.89 0.69 -2.69
CA VAL A 23 -3.00 1.13 -1.29
C VAL A 23 -1.63 1.33 -0.66
N LEU A 24 -0.66 0.43 -0.91
CA LEU A 24 0.72 0.59 -0.45
C LEU A 24 1.39 1.82 -1.05
N GLN A 25 1.21 2.05 -2.35
CA GLN A 25 1.74 3.24 -3.02
C GLN A 25 1.17 4.52 -2.38
N GLU A 26 -0.12 4.52 -2.05
CA GLU A 26 -0.75 5.66 -1.39
C GLU A 26 -0.20 5.90 0.02
N VAL A 27 0.02 4.83 0.81
CA VAL A 27 0.63 4.93 2.14
C VAL A 27 2.07 5.45 2.06
N VAL A 28 2.86 4.97 1.10
CA VAL A 28 4.23 5.48 0.85
C VAL A 28 4.19 6.95 0.46
N ALA A 29 3.25 7.35 -0.39
CA ALA A 29 3.07 8.75 -0.78
C ALA A 29 2.69 9.63 0.41
N TRP A 30 1.80 9.16 1.29
CA TRP A 30 1.44 9.86 2.53
C TRP A 30 2.66 10.06 3.43
N TYR A 31 3.47 9.02 3.68
CA TYR A 31 4.68 9.16 4.50
C TYR A 31 5.68 10.14 3.88
N ASN A 32 5.87 10.11 2.55
CA ASN A 32 6.73 11.08 1.88
C ASN A 32 6.25 12.52 2.11
N ALA A 33 4.95 12.77 1.97
CA ALA A 33 4.37 14.09 2.18
C ALA A 33 4.57 14.58 3.62
N GLN A 34 4.33 13.71 4.61
CA GLN A 34 4.52 14.02 6.03
C GLN A 34 5.98 14.29 6.38
N ILE A 35 6.92 13.49 5.88
CA ILE A 35 8.36 13.72 6.09
C ILE A 35 8.78 15.08 5.53
N VAL A 36 8.29 15.44 4.34
CA VAL A 36 8.59 16.74 3.72
C VAL A 36 7.96 17.88 4.52
N ALA A 37 6.73 17.72 5.01
CA ALA A 37 6.06 18.71 5.84
C ALA A 37 6.82 18.94 7.16
N GLU A 38 7.19 17.88 7.87
CA GLU A 38 7.90 17.94 9.15
C GLU A 38 9.28 18.61 9.00
N ARG A 39 10.01 18.27 7.93
CA ARG A 39 11.30 18.92 7.62
C ARG A 39 11.19 20.41 7.27
N ARG A 40 10.02 20.86 6.83
CA ARG A 40 9.75 22.27 6.48
C ARG A 40 9.18 23.04 7.66
N ALA A 41 8.89 22.38 8.78
CA ALA A 41 8.41 23.04 9.98
C ALA A 41 9.49 23.99 10.54
N PRO A 42 9.09 25.07 11.25
CA PRO A 42 10.04 26.00 11.86
C PRO A 42 11.02 25.34 12.85
N VAL A 43 10.59 24.27 13.51
CA VAL A 43 11.42 23.40 14.34
C VAL A 43 11.08 21.96 13.96
N PRO A 44 11.91 21.30 13.13
CA PRO A 44 11.68 19.91 12.76
C PRO A 44 11.77 18.97 13.95
N ASP A 45 10.83 18.04 14.06
CA ASP A 45 10.88 16.94 15.01
C ASP A 45 11.60 15.73 14.40
N GLU A 46 12.86 15.52 14.79
CA GLU A 46 13.68 14.42 14.26
C GLU A 46 13.21 13.03 14.70
N ASP A 47 12.61 12.91 15.89
CA ASP A 47 12.07 11.63 16.38
C ASP A 47 10.86 11.24 15.53
N ARG A 48 9.96 12.19 15.30
CA ARG A 48 8.80 12.01 14.40
C ARG A 48 9.22 11.72 12.97
N ILE A 49 10.24 12.41 12.44
CA ILE A 49 10.81 12.10 11.12
C ILE A 49 11.36 10.67 11.09
N GLY A 50 11.98 10.20 12.17
CA GLY A 50 12.46 8.83 12.34
C GLY A 50 11.32 7.81 12.23
N GLU A 51 10.23 8.03 12.96
CA GLU A 51 9.04 7.17 12.92
C GLU A 51 8.40 7.12 11.53
N LEU A 52 8.25 8.27 10.88
CA LEU A 52 7.70 8.35 9.52
C LEU A 52 8.58 7.62 8.49
N LYS A 53 9.92 7.68 8.64
CA LYS A 53 10.84 6.93 7.78
C LYS A 53 10.72 5.42 8.01
N ALA A 54 10.60 4.97 9.26
CA ALA A 54 10.43 3.57 9.60
C ALA A 54 9.12 3.02 9.02
N GLY A 55 8.01 3.75 9.16
CA GLY A 55 6.72 3.40 8.56
C GLY A 55 6.77 3.32 7.03
N ARG A 56 7.47 4.27 6.39
CA ARG A 56 7.71 4.22 4.94
C ARG A 56 8.53 3.00 4.51
N GLN A 57 9.57 2.66 5.27
CA GLN A 57 10.42 1.51 4.95
C GLN A 57 9.65 0.19 5.06
N ALA A 58 8.79 0.03 6.07
CA ALA A 58 7.91 -1.13 6.18
C ALA A 58 6.98 -1.26 4.97
N ALA A 59 6.31 -0.17 4.57
CA ALA A 59 5.44 -0.18 3.39
C ALA A 59 6.17 -0.54 2.09
N LEU A 60 7.42 -0.08 1.91
CA LEU A 60 8.24 -0.45 0.76
C LEU A 60 8.68 -1.93 0.78
N ALA A 61 8.97 -2.48 1.96
CA ALA A 61 9.32 -3.89 2.11
C ALA A 61 8.12 -4.79 1.76
N ASP A 62 6.93 -4.46 2.25
CA ASP A 62 5.70 -5.21 1.96
C ASP A 62 5.31 -5.07 0.48
N GLN A 63 5.52 -3.90 -0.13
CA GLN A 63 5.34 -3.72 -1.58
C GLN A 63 6.30 -4.58 -2.40
N ALA A 64 7.55 -4.73 -1.97
CA ALA A 64 8.49 -5.64 -2.62
C ALA A 64 8.11 -7.11 -2.43
N GLN A 65 7.51 -7.46 -1.28
CA GLN A 65 7.03 -8.81 -0.99
C GLN A 65 5.84 -9.21 -1.86
N LEU A 66 4.94 -8.26 -2.19
CA LEU A 66 3.75 -8.51 -3.03
C LEU A 66 4.09 -9.22 -4.35
N ALA A 67 5.22 -8.90 -4.98
CA ALA A 67 5.65 -9.52 -6.24
C ALA A 67 5.87 -11.04 -6.15
N THR A 68 5.94 -11.59 -4.93
CA THR A 68 6.11 -13.02 -4.65
C THR A 68 5.04 -13.58 -3.71
N ALA A 69 4.08 -12.75 -3.29
CA ALA A 69 3.03 -13.13 -2.38
C ALA A 69 2.00 -14.00 -3.10
N ASP A 70 1.41 -14.94 -2.36
CA ASP A 70 0.19 -15.60 -2.82
C ASP A 70 -1.03 -14.69 -2.63
N THR A 71 -2.18 -15.12 -3.15
CA THR A 71 -3.44 -14.36 -3.06
C THR A 71 -3.85 -14.07 -1.62
N GLN A 72 -3.69 -15.04 -0.71
CA GLN A 72 -4.06 -14.87 0.70
C GLN A 72 -3.19 -13.82 1.39
N GLU A 73 -1.89 -13.84 1.11
CA GLU A 73 -0.96 -12.86 1.67
C GLU A 73 -1.19 -11.46 1.07
N THR A 74 -1.51 -11.40 -0.22
CA THR A 74 -1.88 -10.16 -0.91
C THR A 74 -3.12 -9.50 -0.29
N GLU A 75 -4.20 -10.28 -0.09
CA GLU A 75 -5.42 -9.82 0.58
C GLU A 75 -5.14 -9.32 2.00
N ARG A 76 -4.31 -10.05 2.76
CA ARG A 76 -3.92 -9.66 4.12
C ARG A 76 -3.18 -8.33 4.12
N ILE A 77 -2.19 -8.17 3.24
CA ILE A 77 -1.42 -6.93 3.09
C ILE A 77 -2.35 -5.78 2.70
N ALA A 78 -3.25 -5.98 1.73
CA ALA A 78 -4.23 -4.97 1.33
C ALA A 78 -5.11 -4.52 2.50
N ALA A 79 -5.66 -5.45 3.29
CA ALA A 79 -6.50 -5.13 4.43
C ALA A 79 -5.75 -4.36 5.53
N ILE A 80 -4.52 -4.77 5.84
CA ILE A 80 -3.66 -4.09 6.83
C ILE A 80 -3.41 -2.65 6.38
N TYR A 81 -3.01 -2.45 5.13
CA TYR A 81 -2.66 -1.11 4.66
C TYR A 81 -3.87 -0.22 4.38
N ALA A 82 -5.04 -0.80 4.04
CA ALA A 82 -6.28 -0.03 3.94
C ALA A 82 -6.71 0.51 5.32
N ALA A 83 -6.64 -0.32 6.37
CA ALA A 83 -6.89 0.12 7.73
C ALA A 83 -5.87 1.18 8.17
N ARG A 84 -4.58 0.94 7.91
CA ARG A 84 -3.52 1.90 8.23
C ARG A 84 -3.71 3.23 7.53
N LEU A 85 -4.01 3.23 6.24
CA LEU A 85 -4.23 4.45 5.47
C LEU A 85 -5.41 5.27 6.02
N LYS A 86 -6.48 4.60 6.45
CA LYS A 86 -7.61 5.25 7.11
C LYS A 86 -7.17 5.95 8.40
N GLU A 87 -6.46 5.24 9.29
CA GLU A 87 -5.91 5.83 10.52
C GLU A 87 -5.01 7.03 10.26
N LEU A 88 -4.12 6.93 9.26
CA LEU A 88 -3.19 8.00 8.90
C LEU A 88 -3.87 9.24 8.30
N LYS A 89 -5.01 9.07 7.62
CA LYS A 89 -5.80 10.18 7.07
C LYS A 89 -6.75 10.82 8.08
N GLU A 90 -7.16 10.06 9.09
CA GLU A 90 -8.04 10.53 10.17
C GLU A 90 -7.26 11.16 11.35
N SER A 91 -5.94 11.02 11.37
CA SER A 91 -5.01 11.67 12.33
C SER A 91 -4.63 13.08 11.90
#